data_AF-G0HCQ1-F1
#
_entry.id   AF-G0HCQ1-F1
#
_cell.length_a   1.000
_cell.length_b   1.000
_cell.length_c   1.000
_cell.angle_alpha   90.00
_cell.angle_beta   90.00
_cell.angle_gamma   90.00
#
_symmetry.space_group_name_H-M   'P 1'
#
loop_
_entity.id
_entity.type
_entity.pdbx_description
1 polymer ?
#
loop_
_entity_poly.entity_id
_entity_poly.type
_entity_poly.pdbx_seq_one_letter_code
_entity_poly.pdbx_strand_id
1 'polypeptide(L)'
;MSCPFTGDASDPNAVANRDSGSTAPGSTTGSTTGKKAAPTIRGKGPSTDPAHRADEGFFGPGSVAWKVWSYPTSALQGFFRAVTIEHLDPDLVAAADDSGQVCKRTPNRYDRTMEFFAAVFFADAQAVTRMSDILMKVHDRSYGKNPVTGNDYDANRSLSQLWILVTAWHSMLYCYEKFGPGKLSRDEENEYREAMSVAAAFQTINPEDVPATRGEVLKFLDDWRQKLSASEAAIRNVDHIIDGFETIEPDLPKWFIKLGRPFLRWSIIATYPRWMRPMLGVKQSKLADSLSIALWRPIHEVLDSNPKLFLWLLKRICPRAVRYMEPLLLKTPAKTPRVYTPAVARRMFGNPLTPLEQREELLKKRQEGVGQASYGHNHHDEILEFANADDVEAAAKVLDAIEEIDLNKVG
;
A
#
# COMPACT_ATOMS: atom_id res chain seq x y z
N MET A 1 -12.16 -22.77 9.16
CA MET A 1 -10.73 -22.84 9.52
C MET A 1 -10.30 -21.49 10.05
N SER A 2 -9.51 -21.44 11.13
CA SER A 2 -8.91 -20.18 11.59
C SER A 2 -7.90 -19.71 10.55
N CYS A 3 -7.85 -18.40 10.29
CA CYS A 3 -6.94 -17.86 9.28
C CYS A 3 -5.49 -17.98 9.78
N PRO A 4 -4.56 -18.56 9.01
CA PRO A 4 -3.15 -18.70 9.42
C PRO A 4 -2.47 -17.35 9.65
N PHE A 5 -3.02 -16.28 9.06
CA PHE A 5 -2.52 -14.92 9.14
C PHE A 5 -3.30 -14.07 10.16
N THR A 6 -4.08 -14.69 11.05
CA THR A 6 -4.70 -14.02 12.19
C THR A 6 -4.04 -14.44 13.49
N GLY A 7 -3.98 -13.51 14.46
CA GLY A 7 -3.20 -13.57 15.69
C GLY A 7 -3.42 -14.74 16.68
N ASP A 8 -4.24 -15.76 16.37
CA ASP A 8 -4.27 -17.05 17.08
C ASP A 8 -5.15 -18.07 16.31
N ALA A 9 -4.75 -19.34 16.33
CA ALA A 9 -5.62 -20.45 15.91
C ALA A 9 -6.80 -20.69 16.87
N SER A 10 -6.86 -19.96 17.99
CA SER A 10 -7.72 -20.19 19.16
C SER A 10 -8.33 -18.91 19.78
N ASP A 11 -8.42 -17.76 19.07
CA ASP A 11 -8.89 -16.48 19.64
C ASP A 11 -10.35 -16.54 20.17
N PRO A 12 -10.59 -16.43 21.49
CA PRO A 12 -11.91 -16.49 22.10
C PRO A 12 -12.64 -15.13 22.17
N ASN A 13 -12.10 -14.04 21.59
CA ASN A 13 -12.73 -12.71 21.56
C ASN A 13 -13.94 -12.59 20.60
N ALA A 14 -14.71 -13.67 20.45
CA ALA A 14 -16.01 -13.65 19.78
C ALA A 14 -17.15 -13.15 20.69
N VAL A 15 -16.90 -12.81 21.96
CA VAL A 15 -17.97 -12.47 22.91
C VAL A 15 -17.54 -11.43 23.95
N ALA A 16 -18.41 -10.44 24.15
CA ALA A 16 -18.67 -9.64 25.37
C ALA A 16 -18.27 -8.14 25.39
N ASN A 17 -19.33 -7.32 25.31
CA ASN A 17 -19.49 -5.95 25.80
C ASN A 17 -19.45 -5.87 27.35
N ARG A 18 -18.89 -4.79 27.92
CA ARG A 18 -19.54 -3.82 28.85
C ARG A 18 -18.55 -2.93 29.64
N ASP A 19 -18.84 -1.62 29.54
CA ASP A 19 -18.97 -0.55 30.54
C ASP A 19 -17.87 -0.09 31.53
N SER A 20 -17.82 1.25 31.64
CA SER A 20 -17.33 2.17 32.70
C SER A 20 -15.81 2.44 32.75
N GLY A 21 -15.29 3.65 33.00
CA GLY A 21 -15.86 4.97 33.27
C GLY A 21 -14.75 5.91 33.82
N SER A 22 -14.75 7.17 33.37
CA SER A 22 -14.33 8.40 34.08
C SER A 22 -12.85 8.77 34.36
N THR A 23 -12.51 9.94 33.78
CA THR A 23 -11.86 11.15 34.35
C THR A 23 -10.33 11.32 34.56
N ALA A 24 -9.89 12.49 34.06
CA ALA A 24 -8.59 13.17 33.97
C ALA A 24 -8.13 13.79 35.34
N PRO A 25 -7.21 14.79 35.49
CA PRO A 25 -6.39 15.58 34.52
C PRO A 25 -4.95 16.03 34.96
N GLY A 26 -4.26 16.77 34.08
CA GLY A 26 -3.32 17.88 34.38
C GLY A 26 -1.85 17.51 34.70
N SER A 27 -0.81 18.28 34.35
CA SER A 27 -0.66 19.58 33.68
C SER A 27 0.86 19.88 33.52
N THR A 28 1.27 20.59 32.44
CA THR A 28 2.35 21.63 32.32
C THR A 28 3.75 21.42 32.97
N THR A 29 4.90 21.85 32.44
CA THR A 29 5.35 22.90 31.49
C THR A 29 6.87 22.75 31.31
N GLY A 30 7.48 23.31 30.26
CA GLY A 30 8.90 23.72 30.34
C GLY A 30 9.72 23.59 29.05
N SER A 31 9.65 24.62 28.21
CA SER A 31 10.43 24.83 26.98
C SER A 31 11.91 25.10 27.24
N THR A 32 12.80 24.66 26.34
CA THR A 32 13.90 25.53 25.88
C THR A 32 14.36 25.18 24.46
N THR A 33 14.61 26.24 23.71
CA THR A 33 14.76 26.38 22.26
C THR A 33 16.16 26.06 21.72
N GLY A 34 16.22 25.46 20.52
CA GLY A 34 17.44 25.30 19.72
C GLY A 34 17.16 25.53 18.22
N LYS A 35 17.97 26.37 17.58
CA LYS A 35 17.77 27.08 16.30
C LYS A 35 17.65 26.19 15.04
N LYS A 36 16.82 26.66 14.10
CA LYS A 36 16.56 26.12 12.75
C LYS A 36 17.71 26.40 11.77
N ALA A 37 18.02 25.42 10.92
CA ALA A 37 18.74 25.62 9.66
C ALA A 37 17.72 25.77 8.51
N ALA A 38 18.05 26.63 7.54
CA ALA A 38 17.18 27.12 6.46
C ALA A 38 16.93 26.07 5.36
N PRO A 39 15.80 26.16 4.62
CA PRO A 39 15.39 25.15 3.65
C PRO A 39 16.00 25.39 2.27
N THR A 40 16.47 24.30 1.65
CA THR A 40 16.92 24.23 0.27
C THR A 40 15.71 24.23 -0.69
N ILE A 41 15.84 24.98 -1.79
CA ILE A 41 14.80 25.24 -2.81
C ILE A 41 14.39 23.93 -3.52
N ARG A 42 13.11 23.53 -3.41
CA ARG A 42 12.49 22.40 -4.15
C ARG A 42 11.88 22.92 -5.46
N GLY A 43 12.14 22.22 -6.57
CA GLY A 43 11.37 22.35 -7.82
C GLY A 43 9.89 21.98 -7.63
N LYS A 44 9.03 22.39 -8.57
CA LYS A 44 7.57 22.19 -8.54
C LYS A 44 7.26 20.69 -8.55
N GLY A 45 6.84 20.14 -7.40
CA GLY A 45 6.42 18.75 -7.26
C GLY A 45 5.09 18.44 -7.96
N PRO A 46 4.65 17.17 -7.97
CA PRO A 46 3.37 16.76 -8.55
C PRO A 46 2.19 17.53 -7.92
N SER A 47 1.12 17.76 -8.69
CA SER A 47 -0.04 18.50 -8.21
C SER A 47 -0.72 17.75 -7.07
N THR A 48 -0.88 18.42 -5.94
CA THR A 48 -1.70 17.95 -4.80
C THR A 48 -3.13 18.47 -4.88
N ASP A 49 -3.53 19.06 -6.02
CA ASP A 49 -4.88 19.55 -6.20
C ASP A 49 -5.85 18.36 -6.25
N PRO A 50 -7.10 18.48 -5.78
CA PRO A 50 -8.07 17.40 -5.86
C PRO A 50 -8.31 16.97 -7.31
N ALA A 51 -8.36 15.66 -7.56
CA ALA A 51 -8.66 15.13 -8.90
C ALA A 51 -10.09 15.48 -9.31
N HIS A 52 -10.26 15.97 -10.54
CA HIS A 52 -11.56 16.15 -11.16
C HIS A 52 -12.02 14.85 -11.82
N ARG A 53 -12.63 13.96 -11.04
CA ARG A 53 -13.07 12.64 -11.52
C ARG A 53 -14.14 12.74 -12.61
N ALA A 54 -13.85 12.20 -13.80
CA ALA A 54 -14.80 12.13 -14.91
C ALA A 54 -15.92 11.09 -14.67
N ASP A 55 -15.58 10.01 -13.98
CA ASP A 55 -16.43 8.89 -13.60
C ASP A 55 -16.02 8.34 -12.23
N GLU A 56 -16.72 7.33 -11.73
CA GLU A 56 -16.46 6.73 -10.42
C GLU A 56 -15.46 5.57 -10.46
N GLY A 57 -14.75 5.38 -11.60
CA GLY A 57 -13.72 4.38 -11.76
C GLY A 57 -14.27 2.96 -11.76
N PHE A 58 -13.84 2.16 -10.79
CA PHE A 58 -14.10 0.72 -10.72
C PHE A 58 -14.93 0.27 -9.52
N PHE A 59 -14.97 1.05 -8.44
CA PHE A 59 -15.58 0.63 -7.17
C PHE A 59 -16.69 1.55 -6.67
N GLY A 60 -16.74 2.81 -7.08
CA GLY A 60 -17.84 3.75 -6.84
C GLY A 60 -18.32 4.01 -5.39
N PRO A 61 -19.09 5.09 -5.19
CA PRO A 61 -19.62 5.46 -3.88
C PRO A 61 -20.49 4.37 -3.25
N GLY A 62 -20.17 4.01 -2.01
CA GLY A 62 -20.94 3.06 -1.21
C GLY A 62 -20.49 1.60 -1.30
N SER A 63 -19.54 1.26 -2.19
CA SER A 63 -18.98 -0.09 -2.21
C SER A 63 -18.24 -0.43 -0.93
N VAL A 64 -18.17 -1.73 -0.64
CA VAL A 64 -17.40 -2.25 0.49
C VAL A 64 -15.90 -2.00 0.30
N ALA A 65 -15.42 -1.99 -0.94
CA ALA A 65 -14.05 -1.58 -1.25
C ALA A 65 -13.80 -0.14 -0.78
N TRP A 66 -14.68 0.82 -1.10
CA TRP A 66 -14.54 2.18 -0.61
C TRP A 66 -14.64 2.25 0.91
N LYS A 67 -15.59 1.54 1.52
CA LYS A 67 -15.78 1.47 2.97
C LYS A 67 -14.49 1.03 3.70
N VAL A 68 -13.83 -0.03 3.25
CA VAL A 68 -12.63 -0.57 3.90
C VAL A 68 -11.39 0.28 3.57
N TRP A 69 -11.15 0.56 2.29
CA TRP A 69 -9.91 1.21 1.85
C TRP A 69 -9.83 2.70 2.20
N SER A 70 -10.96 3.36 2.44
CA SER A 70 -10.99 4.76 2.88
C SER A 70 -10.96 4.92 4.40
N TYR A 71 -11.21 3.85 5.17
CA TYR A 71 -11.20 3.93 6.62
C TYR A 71 -9.76 4.24 7.13
N PRO A 72 -9.60 5.04 8.21
CA PRO A 72 -8.27 5.48 8.67
C PRO A 72 -7.26 4.36 8.97
N THR A 73 -7.73 3.16 9.29
CA THR A 73 -6.85 1.99 9.49
C THR A 73 -6.04 1.65 8.25
N SER A 74 -6.57 1.91 7.06
CA SER A 74 -5.95 1.52 5.79
C SER A 74 -4.66 2.29 5.55
N ALA A 75 -4.68 3.62 5.70
CA ALA A 75 -3.48 4.46 5.59
C ALA A 75 -2.50 4.25 6.76
N LEU A 76 -2.98 3.80 7.91
CA LEU A 76 -2.16 3.50 9.08
C LEU A 76 -1.82 2.00 9.12
N GLN A 77 -2.38 1.24 10.06
CA GLN A 77 -1.95 -0.13 10.37
C GLN A 77 -2.09 -1.11 9.20
N GLY A 78 -3.13 -0.97 8.36
CA GLY A 78 -3.42 -1.87 7.24
C GLY A 78 -2.26 -1.93 6.25
N PHE A 79 -1.80 -0.77 5.78
CA PHE A 79 -0.71 -0.70 4.82
C PHE A 79 0.62 -1.20 5.41
N PHE A 80 0.98 -0.76 6.63
CA PHE A 80 2.19 -1.25 7.30
C PHE A 80 2.16 -2.77 7.50
N ARG A 81 1.01 -3.33 7.89
CA ARG A 81 0.84 -4.78 8.04
C ARG A 81 1.04 -5.52 6.72
N ALA A 82 0.44 -5.03 5.64
CA ALA A 82 0.58 -5.63 4.31
C ALA A 82 2.04 -5.72 3.90
N VAL A 83 2.70 -4.56 3.81
CA VAL A 83 4.06 -4.49 3.26
C VAL A 83 5.07 -5.26 4.11
N THR A 84 4.93 -5.28 5.43
CA THR A 84 5.86 -6.01 6.29
C THR A 84 5.70 -7.53 6.19
N ILE A 85 4.46 -8.02 6.05
CA ILE A 85 4.22 -9.45 5.76
C ILE A 85 4.73 -9.81 4.37
N GLU A 86 4.55 -8.91 3.39
CA GLU A 86 5.07 -9.09 2.04
C GLU A 86 6.59 -9.28 2.01
N HIS A 87 7.35 -8.61 2.90
CA HIS A 87 8.81 -8.76 3.02
C HIS A 87 9.28 -10.14 3.48
N LEU A 88 8.38 -11.03 3.93
CA LEU A 88 8.72 -12.43 4.19
C LEU A 88 8.78 -13.26 2.90
N ASP A 89 8.29 -12.77 1.77
CA ASP A 89 8.53 -13.41 0.48
C ASP A 89 9.97 -13.11 0.01
N PRO A 90 10.81 -14.14 -0.22
CA PRO A 90 12.22 -13.96 -0.46
C PRO A 90 12.51 -13.20 -1.77
N ASP A 91 11.72 -13.41 -2.82
CA ASP A 91 11.96 -12.76 -4.12
C ASP A 91 11.50 -11.29 -4.08
N LEU A 92 10.39 -11.01 -3.40
CA LEU A 92 9.93 -9.65 -3.17
C LEU A 92 10.95 -8.84 -2.36
N VAL A 93 11.45 -9.38 -1.25
CA VAL A 93 12.42 -8.65 -0.44
C VAL A 93 13.75 -8.47 -1.16
N ALA A 94 14.18 -9.42 -2.00
CA ALA A 94 15.38 -9.26 -2.83
C ALA A 94 15.23 -8.06 -3.79
N ALA A 95 14.09 -7.94 -4.49
CA ALA A 95 13.81 -6.79 -5.34
C ALA A 95 13.80 -5.46 -4.57
N ALA A 96 13.17 -5.45 -3.40
CA ALA A 96 13.11 -4.29 -2.54
C ALA A 96 14.50 -3.88 -2.02
N ASP A 97 15.31 -4.85 -1.60
CA ASP A 97 16.65 -4.66 -1.08
C ASP A 97 17.62 -4.16 -2.16
N ASP A 98 17.58 -4.77 -3.34
CA ASP A 98 18.42 -4.37 -4.47
C ASP A 98 18.14 -2.95 -4.91
N SER A 99 16.89 -2.51 -4.88
CA SER A 99 16.58 -1.10 -5.14
C SER A 99 17.22 -0.17 -4.11
N GLY A 100 17.33 -0.59 -2.85
CA GLY A 100 17.72 0.23 -1.69
C GLY A 100 16.72 1.33 -1.32
N GLN A 101 15.63 1.48 -2.07
CA GLN A 101 14.74 2.64 -1.96
C GLN A 101 13.84 2.58 -0.73
N VAL A 102 13.61 1.39 -0.15
CA VAL A 102 12.84 1.21 1.09
C VAL A 102 13.44 2.05 2.21
N CYS A 103 14.77 2.05 2.36
CA CYS A 103 15.46 2.79 3.41
C CYS A 103 15.93 4.19 2.96
N LYS A 104 16.35 4.33 1.68
CA LYS A 104 16.91 5.59 1.17
C LYS A 104 15.87 6.65 0.84
N ARG A 105 14.67 6.25 0.41
CA ARG A 105 13.61 7.15 -0.09
C ARG A 105 12.24 6.82 0.51
N THR A 106 12.19 6.43 1.79
CA THR A 106 10.97 5.92 2.45
C THR A 106 9.74 6.82 2.29
N PRO A 107 9.78 8.14 2.55
CA PRO A 107 8.59 8.99 2.39
C PRO A 107 8.06 8.99 0.96
N ASN A 108 8.94 9.15 -0.02
CA ASN A 108 8.55 9.18 -1.44
C ASN A 108 8.03 7.82 -1.91
N ARG A 109 8.68 6.72 -1.49
CA ARG A 109 8.24 5.37 -1.85
C ARG A 109 6.86 5.09 -1.27
N TYR A 110 6.66 5.40 0.01
CA TYR A 110 5.37 5.22 0.68
C TYR A 110 4.27 6.05 0.03
N ASP A 111 4.51 7.35 -0.19
CA ASP A 111 3.54 8.25 -0.84
C ASP A 111 3.15 7.78 -2.24
N ARG A 112 4.11 7.37 -3.08
CA ARG A 112 3.83 6.86 -4.43
C ARG A 112 3.04 5.55 -4.42
N THR A 113 3.32 4.67 -3.46
CA THR A 113 2.53 3.44 -3.33
C THR A 113 1.11 3.75 -2.86
N MET A 114 0.94 4.63 -1.89
CA MET A 114 -0.38 5.08 -1.44
C MET A 114 -1.16 5.80 -2.54
N GLU A 115 -0.48 6.59 -3.39
CA GLU A 115 -1.07 7.22 -4.56
C GLU A 115 -1.65 6.19 -5.53
N PHE A 116 -0.89 5.14 -5.87
CA PHE A 116 -1.37 4.08 -6.76
C PHE A 116 -2.60 3.36 -6.21
N PHE A 117 -2.56 2.93 -4.93
CA PHE A 117 -3.72 2.28 -4.33
C PHE A 117 -4.91 3.22 -4.21
N ALA A 118 -4.71 4.48 -3.78
CA ALA A 118 -5.77 5.47 -3.73
C ALA A 118 -6.39 5.71 -5.11
N ALA A 119 -5.59 5.70 -6.18
CA ALA A 119 -6.10 5.80 -7.54
C ALA A 119 -6.96 4.59 -7.91
N VAL A 120 -6.46 3.35 -7.73
CA VAL A 120 -7.19 2.12 -8.06
C VAL A 120 -8.60 2.10 -7.45
N PHE A 121 -8.75 2.59 -6.23
CA PHE A 121 -10.04 2.64 -5.56
C PHE A 121 -10.86 3.88 -5.92
N PHE A 122 -10.24 5.06 -5.97
CA PHE A 122 -10.96 6.34 -5.89
C PHE A 122 -10.76 7.27 -7.08
N ALA A 123 -9.89 6.97 -8.05
CA ALA A 123 -9.75 7.76 -9.26
C ALA A 123 -10.76 7.35 -10.35
N ASP A 124 -10.86 8.15 -11.41
CA ASP A 124 -11.59 7.77 -12.62
C ASP A 124 -10.89 6.65 -13.41
N ALA A 125 -11.64 5.98 -14.27
CA ALA A 125 -11.18 4.79 -15.00
C ALA A 125 -9.97 5.06 -15.90
N GLN A 126 -9.85 6.28 -16.43
CA GLN A 126 -8.75 6.68 -17.30
C GLN A 126 -7.44 6.81 -16.50
N ALA A 127 -7.46 7.51 -15.36
CA ALA A 127 -6.29 7.69 -14.52
C ALA A 127 -5.72 6.34 -14.04
N VAL A 128 -6.57 5.45 -13.52
CA VAL A 128 -6.14 4.13 -13.04
C VAL A 128 -5.51 3.30 -14.15
N THR A 129 -6.11 3.28 -15.34
CA THR A 129 -5.60 2.51 -16.48
C THR A 129 -4.19 2.96 -16.86
N ARG A 130 -3.96 4.28 -16.93
CA ARG A 130 -2.64 4.85 -17.23
C ARG A 130 -1.62 4.61 -16.13
N MET A 131 -2.02 4.75 -14.86
CA MET A 131 -1.14 4.44 -13.74
C MET A 131 -0.72 2.97 -13.74
N SER A 132 -1.63 2.06 -14.12
CA SER A 132 -1.31 0.64 -14.32
C SER A 132 -0.28 0.45 -15.44
N ASP A 133 -0.44 1.11 -16.58
CA ASP A 133 0.51 1.02 -17.69
C ASP A 133 1.90 1.60 -17.32
N ILE A 134 1.95 2.70 -16.56
CA ILE A 134 3.20 3.26 -16.01
C ILE A 134 3.84 2.28 -15.03
N LEU A 135 3.04 1.70 -14.12
CA LEU A 135 3.52 0.73 -13.13
C LEU A 135 4.22 -0.45 -13.82
N MET A 136 3.66 -0.93 -14.93
CA MET A 136 4.24 -2.01 -15.72
C MET A 136 5.66 -1.72 -16.17
N LYS A 137 5.90 -0.53 -16.71
CA LYS A 137 7.25 -0.12 -17.15
C LYS A 137 8.19 0.10 -15.96
N VAL A 138 7.71 0.72 -14.88
CA VAL A 138 8.51 0.93 -13.65
C VAL A 138 9.00 -0.40 -13.07
N HIS A 139 8.14 -1.42 -13.03
CA HIS A 139 8.46 -2.74 -12.54
C HIS A 139 9.34 -3.57 -13.49
N ASP A 140 9.34 -3.28 -14.80
CA ASP A 140 10.12 -4.06 -15.77
C ASP A 140 11.63 -3.93 -15.56
N ARG A 141 12.08 -2.86 -14.89
CA ARG A 141 13.48 -2.68 -14.48
C ARG A 141 13.81 -3.36 -13.14
N SER A 142 12.83 -3.88 -12.42
CA SER A 142 13.03 -4.49 -11.10
C SER A 142 13.10 -6.02 -11.20
N TYR A 143 14.19 -6.51 -11.78
CA TYR A 143 14.50 -7.94 -11.89
C TYR A 143 15.98 -8.20 -11.60
N GLY A 144 16.29 -9.41 -11.10
CA GLY A 144 17.64 -9.77 -10.71
C GLY A 144 17.70 -11.15 -10.05
N LYS A 145 18.84 -11.45 -9.41
CA LYS A 145 19.05 -12.70 -8.68
C LYS A 145 18.81 -12.50 -7.20
N ASN A 146 18.03 -13.39 -6.61
CA ASN A 146 17.83 -13.45 -5.18
C ASN A 146 19.06 -14.07 -4.50
N PRO A 147 19.81 -13.33 -3.67
CA PRO A 147 21.02 -13.84 -3.04
C PRO A 147 20.76 -14.89 -1.96
N VAL A 148 19.52 -14.98 -1.45
CA VAL A 148 19.13 -15.92 -0.38
C VAL A 148 18.69 -17.27 -0.96
N THR A 149 17.91 -17.25 -2.04
CA THR A 149 17.33 -18.48 -2.63
C THR A 149 18.05 -18.95 -3.90
N GLY A 150 18.82 -18.07 -4.56
CA GLY A 150 19.40 -18.32 -5.88
C GLY A 150 18.41 -18.16 -7.05
N ASN A 151 17.11 -17.95 -6.76
CA ASN A 151 16.08 -17.76 -7.78
C ASN A 151 16.26 -16.42 -8.51
N ASP A 152 15.69 -16.32 -9.71
CA ASP A 152 15.43 -15.01 -10.32
C ASP A 152 14.22 -14.38 -9.66
N TYR A 153 14.32 -13.10 -9.28
CA TYR A 153 13.15 -12.28 -8.95
C TYR A 153 12.80 -11.37 -10.14
N ASP A 154 11.51 -11.05 -10.25
CA ASP A 154 10.98 -10.10 -11.22
C ASP A 154 9.72 -9.47 -10.61
N ALA A 155 9.69 -8.14 -10.49
CA ALA A 155 8.57 -7.42 -9.88
C ALA A 155 7.27 -7.59 -10.67
N ASN A 156 7.34 -7.83 -11.99
CA ASN A 156 6.19 -8.11 -12.82
C ASN A 156 5.81 -9.60 -12.83
N ARG A 157 6.45 -10.49 -12.05
CA ARG A 157 6.02 -11.89 -11.96
C ARG A 157 4.60 -12.00 -11.37
N SER A 158 3.70 -12.67 -12.11
CA SER A 158 2.28 -12.83 -11.73
C SER A 158 2.09 -13.34 -10.31
N LEU A 159 2.80 -14.42 -9.96
CA LEU A 159 2.72 -15.04 -8.64
C LEU A 159 3.13 -14.06 -7.52
N SER A 160 4.15 -13.22 -7.74
CA SER A 160 4.59 -12.20 -6.79
C SER A 160 3.55 -11.07 -6.64
N GLN A 161 2.93 -10.62 -7.73
CA GLN A 161 1.85 -9.63 -7.67
C GLN A 161 0.59 -10.19 -6.98
N LEU A 162 0.26 -11.46 -7.22
CA LEU A 162 -0.85 -12.13 -6.55
C LEU A 162 -0.64 -12.22 -5.03
N TRP A 163 0.58 -12.51 -4.58
CA TRP A 163 0.93 -12.47 -3.16
C TRP A 163 0.71 -11.09 -2.54
N ILE A 164 1.19 -10.03 -3.20
CA ILE A 164 0.98 -8.64 -2.76
C ILE A 164 -0.51 -8.31 -2.71
N LEU A 165 -1.28 -8.66 -3.75
CA LEU A 165 -2.72 -8.42 -3.78
C LEU A 165 -3.42 -9.09 -2.59
N VAL A 166 -3.26 -10.41 -2.43
CA VAL A 166 -3.97 -11.16 -1.39
C VAL A 166 -3.56 -10.70 0.02
N THR A 167 -2.28 -10.43 0.25
CA THR A 167 -1.80 -9.94 1.55
C THR A 167 -2.24 -8.52 1.84
N ALA A 168 -2.27 -7.63 0.85
CA ALA A 168 -2.79 -6.27 1.01
C ALA A 168 -4.29 -6.28 1.34
N TRP A 169 -5.11 -6.95 0.53
CA TRP A 169 -6.55 -7.04 0.73
C TRP A 169 -6.92 -7.68 2.07
N HIS A 170 -6.23 -8.76 2.45
CA HIS A 170 -6.41 -9.38 3.76
C HIS A 170 -5.97 -8.44 4.90
N SER A 171 -4.86 -7.71 4.76
CA SER A 171 -4.37 -6.79 5.79
C SER A 171 -5.30 -5.62 6.03
N MET A 172 -5.83 -5.02 4.95
CA MET A 172 -6.79 -3.92 5.04
C MET A 172 -8.05 -4.34 5.77
N LEU A 173 -8.65 -5.46 5.35
CA LEU A 173 -9.84 -5.99 6.01
C LEU A 173 -9.54 -6.35 7.48
N TYR A 174 -8.44 -7.05 7.75
CA TYR A 174 -8.10 -7.45 9.11
C TYR A 174 -7.93 -6.24 10.05
N CYS A 175 -7.23 -5.20 9.61
CA CYS A 175 -7.05 -3.98 10.40
C CYS A 175 -8.36 -3.20 10.55
N TYR A 176 -9.18 -3.12 9.50
CA TYR A 176 -10.52 -2.53 9.54
C TYR A 176 -11.40 -3.25 10.60
N GLU A 177 -11.42 -4.58 10.63
CA GLU A 177 -12.25 -5.31 11.58
C GLU A 177 -11.71 -5.25 13.03
N LYS A 178 -10.38 -5.18 13.21
CA LYS A 178 -9.76 -5.15 14.54
C LYS A 178 -9.80 -3.77 15.18
N PHE A 179 -9.45 -2.73 14.43
CA PHE A 179 -9.34 -1.36 14.94
C PHE A 179 -10.52 -0.47 14.57
N GLY A 180 -11.27 -0.84 13.52
CA GLY A 180 -12.41 -0.07 13.03
C GLY A 180 -13.75 -0.52 13.60
N PRO A 181 -14.85 -0.26 12.87
CA PRO A 181 -16.23 -0.40 13.37
C PRO A 181 -16.65 -1.84 13.66
N GLY A 182 -15.92 -2.84 13.18
CA GLY A 182 -16.20 -4.25 13.40
C GLY A 182 -16.18 -5.06 12.11
N LYS A 183 -16.66 -6.31 12.22
CA LYS A 183 -16.64 -7.27 11.11
C LYS A 183 -17.62 -6.88 10.02
N LEU A 184 -17.24 -7.20 8.78
CA LEU A 184 -18.17 -7.12 7.66
C LEU A 184 -19.26 -8.20 7.79
N SER A 185 -20.43 -7.92 7.22
CA SER A 185 -21.43 -8.97 7.00
C SER A 185 -20.90 -10.01 5.98
N ARG A 186 -21.54 -11.17 5.87
CA ARG A 186 -21.14 -12.17 4.87
C ARG A 186 -21.27 -11.64 3.44
N ASP A 187 -22.31 -10.86 3.17
CA ASP A 187 -22.55 -10.29 1.85
C ASP A 187 -21.52 -9.19 1.54
N GLU A 188 -21.19 -8.37 2.54
CA GLU A 188 -20.12 -7.37 2.40
C GLU A 188 -18.74 -8.02 2.19
N GLU A 189 -18.44 -9.11 2.91
CA GLU A 189 -17.21 -9.89 2.68
C GLU A 189 -17.19 -10.51 1.29
N ASN A 190 -18.34 -10.90 0.73
CA ASN A 190 -18.43 -11.40 -0.65
C ASN A 190 -18.15 -10.28 -1.67
N GLU A 191 -18.79 -9.13 -1.54
CA GLU A 191 -18.57 -7.96 -2.39
C GLU A 191 -17.11 -7.49 -2.33
N TYR A 192 -16.52 -7.46 -1.13
CA TYR A 192 -15.11 -7.10 -0.96
C TYR A 192 -14.17 -8.04 -1.72
N ARG A 193 -14.48 -9.33 -1.80
CA ARG A 193 -13.67 -10.30 -2.56
C ARG A 193 -13.88 -10.18 -4.08
N GLU A 194 -15.11 -9.92 -4.53
CA GLU A 194 -15.36 -9.60 -5.94
C GLU A 194 -14.57 -8.35 -6.36
N ALA A 195 -14.50 -7.36 -5.47
CA ALA A 195 -13.72 -6.17 -5.69
C ALA A 195 -12.20 -6.46 -5.79
N MET A 196 -11.68 -7.42 -5.02
CA MET A 196 -10.29 -7.90 -5.15
C MET A 196 -10.00 -8.45 -6.54
N SER A 197 -10.93 -9.23 -7.10
CA SER A 197 -10.80 -9.76 -8.47
C SER A 197 -10.81 -8.66 -9.54
N VAL A 198 -11.60 -7.59 -9.35
CA VAL A 198 -11.56 -6.42 -10.25
C VAL A 198 -10.21 -5.70 -10.15
N ALA A 199 -9.69 -5.49 -8.92
CA ALA A 199 -8.43 -4.79 -8.71
C ALA A 199 -7.21 -5.56 -9.26
N ALA A 200 -7.27 -6.89 -9.28
CA ALA A 200 -6.22 -7.72 -9.85
C ALA A 200 -5.88 -7.38 -11.31
N ALA A 201 -6.84 -6.84 -12.08
CA ALA A 201 -6.68 -6.48 -13.48
C ALA A 201 -5.78 -5.26 -13.75
N PHE A 202 -5.30 -4.58 -12.70
CA PHE A 202 -4.36 -3.45 -12.80
C PHE A 202 -2.91 -3.84 -12.50
N GLN A 203 -2.66 -5.12 -12.27
CA GLN A 203 -1.33 -5.71 -12.04
C GLN A 203 -1.19 -6.96 -12.92
N THR A 204 0.00 -7.56 -12.97
CA THR A 204 0.30 -8.73 -13.83
C THR A 204 -0.30 -10.04 -13.33
N ILE A 205 -1.51 -10.01 -12.79
CA ILE A 205 -2.15 -11.16 -12.16
C ILE A 205 -3.05 -11.83 -13.19
N ASN A 206 -2.94 -13.15 -13.30
CA ASN A 206 -3.91 -13.94 -14.05
C ASN A 206 -5.24 -13.95 -13.25
N PRO A 207 -6.36 -13.46 -13.80
CA PRO A 207 -7.64 -13.41 -13.09
C PRO A 207 -8.10 -14.77 -12.55
N GLU A 208 -7.74 -15.87 -13.23
CA GLU A 208 -8.10 -17.22 -12.82
C GLU A 208 -7.37 -17.68 -11.54
N ASP A 209 -6.23 -17.07 -11.22
CA ASP A 209 -5.45 -17.40 -10.02
C ASP A 209 -5.93 -16.63 -8.78
N VAL A 210 -6.86 -15.66 -8.93
CA VAL A 210 -7.34 -14.83 -7.83
C VAL A 210 -8.33 -15.64 -6.96
N PRO A 211 -8.06 -15.81 -5.64
CA PRO A 211 -8.97 -16.52 -4.75
C PRO A 211 -10.37 -15.89 -4.70
N ALA A 212 -11.38 -16.66 -5.09
CA ALA A 212 -12.76 -16.24 -5.27
C ALA A 212 -13.65 -16.56 -4.06
N THR A 213 -13.11 -17.16 -2.98
CA THR A 213 -13.81 -17.39 -1.72
C THR A 213 -12.92 -17.12 -0.50
N ARG A 214 -13.54 -16.88 0.67
CA ARG A 214 -12.79 -16.80 1.93
C ARG A 214 -11.92 -18.04 2.14
N GLY A 215 -12.46 -19.23 1.88
CA GLY A 215 -11.74 -20.49 2.03
C GLY A 215 -10.49 -20.56 1.14
N GLU A 216 -10.61 -20.11 -0.11
CA GLU A 216 -9.48 -20.04 -1.05
C GLU A 216 -8.43 -19.01 -0.63
N VAL A 217 -8.83 -17.83 -0.12
CA VAL A 217 -7.89 -16.84 0.43
C VAL A 217 -7.09 -17.46 1.58
N LEU A 218 -7.78 -18.15 2.50
CA LEU A 218 -7.11 -18.80 3.63
C LEU A 218 -6.15 -19.90 3.18
N LYS A 219 -6.58 -20.71 2.20
CA LYS A 219 -5.75 -21.76 1.62
C LYS A 219 -4.53 -21.18 0.92
N PHE A 220 -4.69 -20.14 0.10
CA PHE A 220 -3.61 -19.47 -0.59
C PHE A 220 -2.54 -18.95 0.39
N LEU A 221 -2.98 -18.28 1.46
CA LEU A 221 -2.08 -17.77 2.50
C LEU A 221 -1.38 -18.90 3.26
N ASP A 222 -2.07 -20.01 3.56
CA ASP A 222 -1.47 -21.18 4.22
C ASP A 222 -0.43 -21.86 3.33
N ASP A 223 -0.75 -22.07 2.05
CA ASP A 223 0.15 -22.68 1.07
C ASP A 223 1.42 -21.82 0.87
N TRP A 224 1.29 -20.49 0.95
CA TRP A 224 2.43 -19.58 0.83
C TRP A 224 3.43 -19.68 1.98
N ARG A 225 2.99 -20.18 3.14
CA ARG A 225 3.82 -20.25 4.35
C ARG A 225 5.12 -20.99 4.14
N GLN A 226 5.14 -22.00 3.27
CA GLN A 226 6.33 -22.78 2.96
C GLN A 226 7.39 -22.01 2.15
N LYS A 227 7.00 -20.91 1.50
CA LYS A 227 7.88 -20.06 0.69
C LYS A 227 8.52 -18.93 1.52
N LEU A 228 7.97 -18.64 2.70
CA LEU A 228 8.39 -17.50 3.51
C LEU A 228 9.78 -17.71 4.10
N SER A 229 10.57 -16.63 4.12
CA SER A 229 11.92 -16.62 4.66
C SER A 229 12.18 -15.38 5.53
N ALA A 230 12.99 -15.55 6.57
CA ALA A 230 13.43 -14.50 7.48
C ALA A 230 14.85 -14.06 7.10
N SER A 231 15.00 -13.36 5.98
CA SER A 231 16.30 -12.83 5.54
C SER A 231 16.73 -11.60 6.36
N GLU A 232 18.02 -11.29 6.38
CA GLU A 232 18.54 -10.07 7.01
C GLU A 232 17.91 -8.80 6.41
N ALA A 233 17.75 -8.78 5.08
CA ALA A 233 17.05 -7.73 4.36
C ALA A 233 15.59 -7.58 4.82
N ALA A 234 14.88 -8.69 5.03
CA ALA A 234 13.49 -8.67 5.51
C ALA A 234 13.40 -8.05 6.90
N ILE A 235 14.22 -8.51 7.85
CA ILE A 235 14.22 -8.00 9.22
C ILE A 235 14.59 -6.51 9.24
N ARG A 236 15.63 -6.11 8.51
CA ARG A 236 16.08 -4.71 8.41
C ARG A 236 14.99 -3.81 7.85
N ASN A 237 14.40 -4.19 6.73
CA ASN A 237 13.36 -3.38 6.08
C ASN A 237 12.11 -3.31 6.94
N VAL A 238 11.69 -4.41 7.57
CA VAL A 238 10.55 -4.43 8.49
C VAL A 238 10.78 -3.50 9.68
N ASP A 239 11.96 -3.57 10.31
CA ASP A 239 12.31 -2.70 11.44
C ASP A 239 12.23 -1.21 11.06
N HIS A 240 12.75 -0.86 9.88
CA HIS A 240 12.69 0.49 9.33
C HIS A 240 11.26 0.94 9.01
N ILE A 241 10.45 0.06 8.41
CA ILE A 241 9.08 0.38 7.98
C ILE A 241 8.16 0.64 9.19
N ILE A 242 8.23 -0.19 10.23
CA ILE A 242 7.33 -0.05 11.39
C ILE A 242 7.71 1.10 12.32
N ASP A 243 8.86 1.74 12.10
CA ASP A 243 9.23 3.04 12.68
C ASP A 243 8.66 4.23 11.87
N GLY A 244 7.51 4.04 11.22
CA GLY A 244 6.86 4.99 10.29
C GLY A 244 6.77 6.46 10.74
N PHE A 245 6.61 6.73 12.04
CA PHE A 245 6.64 8.12 12.54
C PHE A 245 7.99 8.82 12.33
N GLU A 246 9.09 8.08 12.39
CA GLU A 246 10.44 8.59 12.14
C GLU A 246 10.76 8.60 10.65
N THR A 247 10.26 7.61 9.90
CA THR A 247 10.67 7.38 8.51
C THR A 247 9.79 8.04 7.45
N ILE A 248 8.53 8.35 7.76
CA ILE A 248 7.58 9.00 6.82
C ILE A 248 7.40 10.48 7.17
N GLU A 249 7.38 10.83 8.46
CA GLU A 249 7.13 12.20 8.92
C GLU A 249 8.25 12.72 9.85
N PRO A 250 9.47 12.92 9.32
CA PRO A 250 10.61 13.37 10.12
C PRO A 250 10.47 14.81 10.62
N ASP A 251 9.55 15.60 10.04
CA ASP A 251 9.33 17.01 10.36
C ASP A 251 8.50 17.23 11.64
N LEU A 252 7.98 16.16 12.25
CA LEU A 252 7.30 16.25 13.54
C LEU A 252 8.28 16.64 14.67
N PRO A 253 7.80 17.33 15.72
CA PRO A 253 8.63 17.62 16.89
C PRO A 253 9.26 16.33 17.44
N LYS A 254 10.58 16.32 17.65
CA LYS A 254 11.33 15.12 18.08
C LYS A 254 10.74 14.42 19.31
N TRP A 255 10.18 15.19 20.25
CA TRP A 255 9.53 14.64 21.44
C TRP A 255 8.25 13.86 21.07
N PHE A 256 7.50 14.32 20.08
CA PHE A 256 6.29 13.66 19.59
C PHE A 256 6.65 12.36 18.87
N ILE A 257 7.69 12.38 18.01
CA ILE A 257 8.22 11.17 17.37
C ILE A 257 8.64 10.16 18.43
N LYS A 258 9.40 10.58 19.45
CA LYS A 258 9.88 9.69 20.52
C LYS A 258 8.75 9.03 21.31
N LEU A 259 7.64 9.73 21.53
CA LEU A 259 6.48 9.19 22.25
C LEU A 259 5.54 8.39 21.35
N GLY A 260 5.32 8.84 20.11
CA GLY A 260 4.42 8.21 19.13
C GLY A 260 5.02 6.97 18.49
N ARG A 261 6.34 6.91 18.28
CA ARG A 261 7.05 5.78 17.66
C ARG A 261 6.69 4.42 18.30
N PRO A 262 6.86 4.20 19.62
CA PRO A 262 6.46 2.91 20.21
C PRO A 262 4.97 2.64 20.05
N PHE A 263 4.13 3.68 20.06
CA PHE A 263 2.69 3.56 19.99
C PHE A 263 2.17 3.07 18.62
N LEU A 264 2.68 3.61 17.51
CA LEU A 264 2.35 3.11 16.17
C LEU A 264 2.95 1.72 15.95
N ARG A 265 4.22 1.54 16.27
CA ARG A 265 4.93 0.26 16.12
C ARG A 265 4.21 -0.88 16.83
N TRP A 266 3.77 -0.66 18.08
CA TRP A 266 3.05 -1.68 18.83
C TRP A 266 1.72 -2.07 18.18
N SER A 267 1.01 -1.08 17.63
CA SER A 267 -0.25 -1.35 16.93
C SER A 267 -0.06 -2.20 15.69
N ILE A 268 1.02 -1.99 14.94
CA ILE A 268 1.34 -2.80 13.75
C ILE A 268 1.69 -4.22 14.20
N ILE A 269 2.60 -4.38 15.19
CA ILE A 269 3.01 -5.70 15.70
C ILE A 269 1.83 -6.50 16.26
N ALA A 270 0.86 -5.82 16.88
CA ALA A 270 -0.36 -6.44 17.40
C ALA A 270 -1.20 -7.13 16.31
N THR A 271 -1.05 -6.71 15.04
CA THR A 271 -1.77 -7.30 13.91
C THR A 271 -1.10 -8.52 13.29
N TYR A 272 0.16 -8.77 13.63
CA TYR A 272 0.89 -9.91 13.09
C TYR A 272 0.47 -11.22 13.74
N PRO A 273 0.40 -12.31 12.96
CA PRO A 273 0.38 -13.66 13.51
C PRO A 273 1.58 -13.85 14.43
N ARG A 274 1.36 -14.45 15.61
CA ARG A 274 2.45 -14.62 16.59
C ARG A 274 3.62 -15.44 16.05
N TRP A 275 3.35 -16.41 15.19
CA TRP A 275 4.39 -17.24 14.57
C TRP A 275 5.24 -16.48 13.54
N MET A 276 4.73 -15.38 12.96
CA MET A 276 5.49 -14.53 12.03
C MET A 276 6.39 -13.53 12.75
N ARG A 277 6.06 -13.14 13.99
CA ARG A 277 6.83 -12.13 14.74
C ARG A 277 8.32 -12.44 14.83
N PRO A 278 8.76 -13.68 15.15
CA PRO A 278 10.17 -14.04 15.13
C PRO A 278 10.82 -13.92 13.74
N MET A 279 10.10 -14.27 12.67
CA MET A 279 10.60 -14.14 11.29
C MET A 279 10.80 -12.67 10.90
N LEU A 280 9.92 -11.81 11.38
CA LEU A 280 9.96 -10.35 11.21
C LEU A 280 10.96 -9.66 12.16
N GLY A 281 11.66 -10.40 13.02
CA GLY A 281 12.60 -9.85 14.00
C GLY A 281 11.93 -9.04 15.14
N VAL A 282 10.63 -9.20 15.37
CA VAL A 282 9.87 -8.43 16.37
C VAL A 282 9.36 -9.31 17.51
N LYS A 283 9.20 -8.69 18.68
CA LYS A 283 8.62 -9.33 19.88
C LYS A 283 7.67 -8.36 20.56
N GLN A 284 6.53 -8.87 21.01
CA GLN A 284 5.54 -8.10 21.77
C GLN A 284 4.67 -9.05 22.60
N SER A 285 4.29 -8.62 23.80
CA SER A 285 3.44 -9.39 24.71
C SER A 285 1.96 -9.28 24.33
N LYS A 286 1.14 -10.25 24.75
CA LYS A 286 -0.32 -10.21 24.55
C LYS A 286 -0.96 -8.97 25.18
N LEU A 287 -0.44 -8.53 26.33
CA LEU A 287 -0.94 -7.33 27.00
C LEU A 287 -0.69 -6.07 26.15
N ALA A 288 0.50 -5.94 25.57
CA ALA A 288 0.81 -4.83 24.67
C ALA A 288 -0.05 -4.88 23.39
N ASP A 289 -0.34 -6.08 22.87
CA ASP A 289 -1.27 -6.25 21.75
C ASP A 289 -2.66 -5.68 22.11
N SER A 290 -3.27 -6.18 23.18
CA SER A 290 -4.60 -5.75 23.62
C SER A 290 -4.66 -4.26 23.94
N LEU A 291 -3.65 -3.74 24.64
CA LEU A 291 -3.56 -2.31 24.97
C LEU A 291 -3.45 -1.45 23.72
N SER A 292 -2.59 -1.83 22.76
CA SER A 292 -2.44 -1.08 21.51
C SER A 292 -3.75 -1.04 20.71
N ILE A 293 -4.47 -2.16 20.62
CA ILE A 293 -5.77 -2.23 19.94
C ILE A 293 -6.79 -1.33 20.63
N ALA A 294 -6.89 -1.42 21.95
CA ALA A 294 -7.82 -0.60 22.73
C ALA A 294 -7.54 0.91 22.60
N LEU A 295 -6.27 1.31 22.55
CA LEU A 295 -5.89 2.72 22.43
C LEU A 295 -6.08 3.30 21.03
N TRP A 296 -5.89 2.49 19.97
CA TRP A 296 -6.02 2.96 18.59
C TRP A 296 -7.45 3.02 18.07
N ARG A 297 -8.36 2.16 18.58
CA ARG A 297 -9.79 2.18 18.21
C ARG A 297 -10.44 3.58 18.29
N PRO A 298 -10.40 4.30 19.43
CA PRO A 298 -11.01 5.62 19.51
C PRO A 298 -10.31 6.66 18.61
N ILE A 299 -9.02 6.49 18.33
CA ILE A 299 -8.29 7.39 17.41
C ILE A 299 -8.84 7.23 15.99
N HIS A 300 -9.06 6.00 15.54
CA HIS A 300 -9.65 5.73 14.23
C HIS A 300 -11.09 6.25 14.13
N GLU A 301 -11.90 6.06 15.17
CA GLU A 301 -13.26 6.60 15.23
C GLU A 301 -13.28 8.15 15.12
N VAL A 302 -12.36 8.84 15.80
CA VAL A 302 -12.21 10.29 15.71
C VAL A 302 -11.75 10.74 14.32
N LEU A 303 -10.80 10.02 13.70
CA LEU A 303 -10.34 10.33 12.34
C LEU A 303 -11.45 10.13 11.32
N ASP A 304 -12.17 9.02 11.40
CA ASP A 304 -13.28 8.68 10.50
C ASP A 304 -14.44 9.70 10.64
N SER A 305 -14.78 10.09 11.87
CA SER A 305 -15.81 11.07 12.15
C SER A 305 -15.42 12.51 11.77
N ASN A 306 -14.13 12.78 11.53
CA ASN A 306 -13.62 14.11 11.19
C ASN A 306 -12.79 14.09 9.90
N PRO A 307 -13.45 14.15 8.72
CA PRO A 307 -12.78 14.11 7.42
C PRO A 307 -11.70 15.18 7.25
N LYS A 308 -11.85 16.37 7.86
CA LYS A 308 -10.84 17.44 7.80
C LYS A 308 -9.58 17.08 8.56
N LEU A 309 -9.71 16.46 9.73
CA LEU A 309 -8.58 15.97 10.51
C LEU A 309 -7.87 14.82 9.79
N PHE A 310 -8.64 13.90 9.22
CA PHE A 310 -8.06 12.79 8.46
C PHE A 310 -7.35 13.29 7.20
N LEU A 311 -7.93 14.25 6.46
CA LEU A 311 -7.24 14.91 5.33
C LEU A 311 -5.98 15.64 5.75
N TRP A 312 -5.99 16.32 6.89
CA TRP A 312 -4.79 16.95 7.44
C TRP A 312 -3.69 15.92 7.70
N LEU A 313 -4.03 14.74 8.22
CA LEU A 313 -3.09 13.65 8.44
C LEU A 313 -2.55 13.12 7.09
N LEU A 314 -3.43 12.82 6.13
CA LEU A 314 -3.04 12.31 4.81
C LEU A 314 -2.13 13.28 4.05
N LYS A 315 -2.39 14.60 4.13
CA LYS A 315 -1.53 15.65 3.54
C LYS A 315 -0.10 15.64 4.07
N ARG A 316 0.13 15.08 5.26
CA ARG A 316 1.47 14.93 5.84
C ARG A 316 2.14 13.64 5.38
N ILE A 317 1.46 12.51 5.55
CA ILE A 317 2.08 11.19 5.37
C ILE A 317 2.09 10.70 3.91
N CYS A 318 1.08 11.07 3.12
CA CYS A 318 0.94 10.66 1.71
C CYS A 318 0.22 11.74 0.88
N PRO A 319 0.85 12.91 0.67
CA PRO A 319 0.22 14.05 0.00
C PRO A 319 -0.26 13.75 -1.44
N ARG A 320 0.36 12.83 -2.18
CA ARG A 320 -0.09 12.47 -3.54
C ARG A 320 -1.41 11.71 -3.51
N ALA A 321 -1.60 10.81 -2.53
CA ALA A 321 -2.85 10.06 -2.36
C ALA A 321 -4.06 10.97 -2.06
N VAL A 322 -3.83 12.13 -1.44
CA VAL A 322 -4.89 13.11 -1.13
C VAL A 322 -5.64 13.56 -2.37
N ARG A 323 -4.97 13.64 -3.53
CA ARG A 323 -5.59 13.98 -4.81
C ARG A 323 -6.83 13.13 -5.09
N TYR A 324 -6.80 11.83 -4.76
CA TYR A 324 -7.89 10.89 -5.01
C TYR A 324 -8.79 10.69 -3.78
N MET A 325 -8.24 10.83 -2.57
CA MET A 325 -9.02 10.66 -1.33
C MET A 325 -9.83 11.90 -0.92
N GLU A 326 -9.38 13.11 -1.25
CA GLU A 326 -10.07 14.35 -0.85
C GLU A 326 -11.50 14.44 -1.37
N PRO A 327 -11.78 14.23 -2.67
CA PRO A 327 -13.15 14.32 -3.14
C PRO A 327 -14.04 13.20 -2.55
N LEU A 328 -13.48 12.03 -2.20
CA LEU A 328 -14.21 11.01 -1.45
C LEU A 328 -14.60 11.48 -0.04
N LEU A 329 -13.61 11.92 0.75
CA LEU A 329 -13.80 12.32 2.14
C LEU A 329 -14.70 13.55 2.28
N LEU A 330 -14.70 14.42 1.27
CA LEU A 330 -15.60 15.57 1.16
C LEU A 330 -16.91 15.27 0.42
N LYS A 331 -17.15 14.01 0.04
CA LYS A 331 -18.38 13.56 -0.66
C LYS A 331 -18.68 14.34 -1.95
N THR A 332 -17.64 14.72 -2.67
CA THR A 332 -17.72 15.33 -3.99
C THR A 332 -17.95 14.23 -5.03
N PRO A 333 -19.10 14.23 -5.74
CA PRO A 333 -19.40 13.22 -6.75
C PRO A 333 -18.52 13.40 -7.99
N ALA A 334 -18.30 12.32 -8.76
CA ALA A 334 -17.71 12.43 -10.08
C ALA A 334 -18.68 13.13 -11.07
N LYS A 335 -18.16 13.58 -12.22
CA LYS A 335 -18.99 14.19 -13.27
C LYS A 335 -20.09 13.25 -13.77
N THR A 336 -19.82 11.96 -13.77
CA THR A 336 -20.80 10.91 -14.10
C THR A 336 -20.73 9.79 -13.07
N PRO A 337 -21.85 9.14 -12.71
CA PRO A 337 -21.86 8.04 -11.73
C PRO A 337 -21.40 6.70 -12.34
N ARG A 338 -20.74 6.72 -13.50
CA ARG A 338 -20.40 5.50 -14.25
C ARG A 338 -19.29 4.74 -13.55
N VAL A 339 -19.43 3.42 -13.53
CA VAL A 339 -18.39 2.47 -13.12
C VAL A 339 -18.08 1.58 -14.32
N TYR A 340 -16.80 1.27 -14.51
CA TYR A 340 -16.31 0.50 -15.65
C TYR A 340 -15.85 -0.89 -15.21
N THR A 341 -15.90 -1.85 -16.14
CA THR A 341 -15.09 -3.06 -16.01
C THR A 341 -13.67 -2.79 -16.54
N PRO A 342 -12.62 -3.45 -16.01
CA PRO A 342 -11.25 -3.26 -16.48
C PRO A 342 -11.08 -3.42 -18.01
N ALA A 343 -11.74 -4.43 -18.60
CA ALA A 343 -11.69 -4.69 -20.03
C ALA A 343 -12.32 -3.56 -20.87
N VAL A 344 -13.40 -2.93 -20.39
CA VAL A 344 -14.01 -1.79 -21.09
C VAL A 344 -13.13 -0.55 -20.95
N ALA A 345 -12.64 -0.26 -19.73
CA ALA A 345 -11.79 0.90 -19.47
C ALA A 345 -10.51 0.89 -20.31
N ARG A 346 -9.82 -0.26 -20.38
CA ARG A 346 -8.60 -0.42 -21.20
C ARG A 346 -8.83 -0.11 -22.68
N ARG A 347 -9.91 -0.65 -23.26
CA ARG A 347 -10.28 -0.35 -24.66
C ARG A 347 -10.63 1.11 -24.91
N MET A 348 -11.10 1.83 -23.90
CA MET A 348 -11.53 3.23 -24.04
C MET A 348 -10.43 4.25 -23.76
N PHE A 349 -9.52 3.98 -22.82
CA PHE A 349 -8.72 5.03 -22.20
C PHE A 349 -7.20 4.78 -22.14
N GLY A 350 -6.72 3.63 -22.59
CA GLY A 350 -5.29 3.31 -22.49
C GLY A 350 -4.87 2.17 -23.41
N ASN A 351 -3.86 1.42 -22.97
CA ASN A 351 -3.40 0.24 -23.69
C ASN A 351 -4.47 -0.87 -23.61
N PRO A 352 -4.98 -1.39 -24.75
CA PRO A 352 -5.96 -2.47 -24.74
C PRO A 352 -5.39 -3.77 -24.17
N LEU A 353 -4.06 -3.93 -24.15
CA LEU A 353 -3.38 -5.04 -23.52
C LEU A 353 -3.56 -5.00 -22.00
N THR A 354 -3.88 -6.16 -21.44
CA THR A 354 -3.83 -6.41 -19.99
C THR A 354 -2.38 -6.26 -19.48
N PRO A 355 -2.17 -6.00 -18.18
CA PRO A 355 -0.82 -5.96 -17.62
C PRO A 355 -0.04 -7.26 -17.85
N LEU A 356 -0.73 -8.40 -17.88
CA LEU A 356 -0.13 -9.69 -18.15
C LEU A 356 0.41 -9.78 -19.59
N GLU A 357 -0.36 -9.33 -20.58
CA GLU A 357 0.09 -9.24 -21.98
C GLU A 357 1.22 -8.21 -22.14
N GLN A 358 1.12 -7.05 -21.50
CA GLN A 358 2.19 -6.05 -21.50
C GLN A 358 3.50 -6.61 -20.94
N ARG A 359 3.43 -7.41 -19.87
CA ARG A 359 4.59 -8.12 -19.31
C ARG A 359 5.19 -9.08 -20.33
N GLU A 360 4.39 -9.83 -21.08
CA GLU A 360 4.90 -10.76 -22.09
C GLU A 360 5.67 -10.02 -23.19
N GLU A 361 5.17 -8.87 -23.65
CA GLU A 361 5.90 -8.02 -24.60
C GLU A 361 7.21 -7.48 -24.03
N LEU A 362 7.20 -7.00 -22.78
CA LEU A 362 8.39 -6.48 -22.11
C LEU A 362 9.44 -7.58 -21.88
N LEU A 363 9.01 -8.78 -21.47
CA LEU A 363 9.89 -9.94 -21.34
C LEU A 363 10.52 -10.33 -22.68
N LYS A 364 9.74 -10.33 -23.76
CA LYS A 364 10.26 -10.61 -25.11
C LYS A 364 11.32 -9.59 -25.52
N LYS A 365 11.07 -8.30 -25.31
CA LYS A 365 12.07 -7.24 -25.56
C LYS A 365 13.36 -7.46 -24.76
N ARG A 366 13.25 -7.83 -23.48
CA ARG A 366 14.42 -8.16 -22.63
C ARG A 366 15.21 -9.35 -23.17
N GLN A 367 14.53 -10.40 -23.64
CA GLN A 367 15.18 -11.58 -24.25
C GLN A 367 15.87 -11.28 -25.58
N GLU A 368 15.33 -10.34 -26.36
CA GLU A 368 15.89 -9.86 -27.63
C GLU A 368 17.04 -8.85 -27.43
N GLY A 369 17.33 -8.45 -26.19
CA GLY A 369 18.40 -7.50 -25.87
C GLY A 369 18.05 -6.03 -26.15
N VAL A 370 16.77 -5.74 -26.42
CA VAL A 370 16.25 -4.37 -26.69
C VAL A 370 15.32 -3.87 -25.58
N GLY A 371 15.18 -4.63 -24.50
CA GLY A 371 14.35 -4.29 -23.34
C GLY A 371 15.09 -3.46 -22.27
N GLN A 372 14.35 -3.06 -21.24
CA GLN A 372 14.88 -2.16 -20.21
C GLN A 372 15.94 -2.86 -19.36
N ALA A 373 17.05 -2.16 -19.09
CA ALA A 373 18.07 -2.65 -18.16
C ALA A 373 17.55 -2.60 -16.72
N SER A 374 17.92 -3.62 -15.94
CA SER A 374 17.58 -3.67 -14.52
C SER A 374 18.11 -2.44 -13.76
N TYR A 375 17.43 -2.11 -12.66
CA TYR A 375 17.95 -1.13 -11.72
C TYR A 375 19.30 -1.62 -11.17
N GLY A 376 20.28 -0.73 -11.13
CA GLY A 376 21.52 -1.00 -10.42
C GLY A 376 21.26 -1.18 -8.93
N HIS A 377 22.08 -1.99 -8.26
CA HIS A 377 21.99 -2.10 -6.81
C HIS A 377 22.09 -0.71 -6.19
N ASN A 378 21.15 -0.36 -5.31
CA ASN A 378 21.13 0.92 -4.61
C ASN A 378 21.00 2.14 -5.54
N HIS A 379 20.33 2.00 -6.70
CA HIS A 379 20.25 3.00 -7.77
C HIS A 379 19.83 4.41 -7.31
N HIS A 380 20.26 5.41 -8.08
CA HIS A 380 19.92 6.81 -7.89
C HIS A 380 19.06 7.37 -9.03
N ASP A 381 18.53 6.50 -9.90
CA ASP A 381 17.70 6.92 -11.04
C ASP A 381 16.56 7.85 -10.59
N GLU A 382 16.15 8.70 -11.52
CA GLU A 382 15.02 9.60 -11.32
C GLU A 382 13.74 8.81 -11.02
N ILE A 383 12.92 9.37 -10.13
CA ILE A 383 11.64 8.76 -9.79
C ILE A 383 10.71 9.00 -10.97
N LEU A 384 10.32 7.91 -11.63
CA LEU A 384 9.19 7.92 -12.53
C LEU A 384 7.93 8.15 -11.69
N GLU A 385 7.38 9.35 -11.81
CA GLU A 385 6.17 9.81 -11.12
C GLU A 385 4.92 9.40 -11.92
N PHE A 386 3.79 9.18 -11.24
CA PHE A 386 2.47 9.04 -11.88
C PHE A 386 1.89 10.41 -12.29
N ALA A 387 2.74 11.35 -12.68
CA ALA A 387 2.42 12.78 -12.74
C ALA A 387 1.20 13.04 -13.65
N ASN A 388 0.12 13.53 -13.04
CA ASN A 388 -1.14 13.87 -13.69
C ASN A 388 -1.63 12.76 -14.64
N ALA A 389 -1.72 11.51 -14.18
CA ALA A 389 -2.27 10.42 -15.01
C ALA A 389 -3.71 10.70 -15.53
N ASP A 390 -4.44 11.62 -14.88
CA ASP A 390 -5.72 12.14 -15.34
C ASP A 390 -5.61 13.16 -16.51
N ASP A 391 -4.42 13.72 -16.76
CA ASP A 391 -4.09 14.54 -17.92
C ASP A 391 -3.44 13.69 -19.03
N VAL A 392 -4.07 13.69 -20.21
CA VAL A 392 -3.66 12.89 -21.36
C VAL A 392 -2.26 13.25 -21.82
N GLU A 393 -1.92 14.53 -21.88
CA GLU A 393 -0.63 14.99 -22.39
C GLU A 393 0.50 14.74 -21.40
N ALA A 394 0.22 14.85 -20.10
CA ALA A 394 1.18 14.54 -19.05
C ALA A 394 1.48 13.03 -18.99
N ALA A 395 0.43 12.20 -19.07
CA ALA A 395 0.60 10.75 -19.09
C ALA A 395 1.39 10.26 -20.32
N ALA A 396 1.10 10.82 -21.51
CA ALA A 396 1.86 10.53 -22.72
C ALA A 396 3.33 10.91 -22.56
N LYS A 397 3.64 12.10 -22.05
CA LYS A 397 5.02 12.52 -21.77
C LYS A 397 5.76 11.61 -20.79
N VAL A 398 5.07 11.09 -19.77
CA VAL A 398 5.68 10.11 -18.84
C VAL A 398 5.97 8.79 -19.57
N LEU A 399 5.02 8.29 -20.37
CA LEU A 399 5.20 7.07 -21.13
C LEU A 399 6.32 7.19 -22.17
N ASP A 400 6.41 8.34 -22.84
CA ASP A 400 7.46 8.69 -23.81
C ASP A 400 8.82 8.85 -23.11
N ALA A 401 8.88 9.55 -21.98
CA ALA A 401 10.12 9.69 -21.20
C ALA A 401 10.66 8.35 -20.71
N ILE A 402 9.77 7.40 -20.37
CA ILE A 402 10.20 6.04 -20.02
C ILE A 402 10.80 5.32 -21.23
N GLU A 403 10.25 5.53 -22.43
CA GLU A 403 10.80 4.99 -23.68
C GLU A 403 12.09 5.71 -24.11
N GLU A 404 12.27 7.00 -23.80
CA GLU A 404 13.50 7.74 -24.10
C GLU A 404 14.68 7.36 -23.18
N ILE A 405 14.40 6.95 -21.92
CA ILE A 405 15.42 6.31 -21.07
C ILE A 405 15.99 5.06 -21.76
N ASP A 406 15.20 4.38 -22.62
CA ASP A 406 15.60 3.18 -23.34
C ASP A 406 16.64 3.48 -24.45
N LEU A 407 16.70 4.69 -25.00
CA LEU A 407 17.64 5.04 -26.09
C LEU A 407 19.02 5.50 -25.58
N ASN A 408 19.08 6.15 -24.43
CA ASN A 408 20.31 6.80 -23.95
C ASN A 408 21.29 5.89 -23.19
N LYS A 409 20.95 4.62 -22.94
CA LYS A 409 21.85 3.62 -22.31
C LYS A 409 22.50 2.63 -23.29
N VAL A 410 22.21 2.74 -24.59
CA VAL A 410 22.81 1.92 -25.67
C VAL A 410 23.95 2.69 -26.39
N GLY A 411 24.47 3.75 -25.79
CA GLY A 411 25.59 4.56 -26.30
C GLY A 411 26.95 4.13 -25.77
#